data_AF-A0A835VMX1-F1
#
_entry.id   AF-A0A835VMX1-F1
#
_cell.length_a   1.000
_cell.length_b   1.000
_cell.length_c   1.000
_cell.angle_alpha   90.00
_cell.angle_beta   90.00
_cell.angle_gamma   90.00
#
_symmetry.space_group_name_H-M   'P 1'
#
loop_
_entity.id
_entity.type
_entity.pdbx_description
1 polymer ?
#
loop_
_entity_poly.entity_id
_entity_poly.type
_entity_poly.pdbx_seq_one_letter_code
_entity_poly.pdbx_strand_id
1 'polypeptide(L)'
;MLPYHMMASRMPTLQLKLCSSPPLARPELSLPTMPEILAASRLQGIRLGLLTLGPFFRVTVEGLTGKELGRLEGFIRPWISGKILHLDSIRMKKETISMQRSIFGIGLFVGAAAIRHGYDCNCRRAELLAINDSPLLHSRLVRFYTRMGFNPVHEVDGSSFADISHMLVWGGRGTLMDADIEDLLRKWSKRFKPKALQE
;
A
#
# COMPACT_ATOMS: atom_id res chain seq x y z
N MET A 1 -6.07 50.94 -79.35
CA MET A 1 -5.99 51.59 -78.03
C MET A 1 -7.03 50.94 -77.13
N LEU A 2 -6.62 49.97 -76.31
CA LEU A 2 -7.34 49.42 -75.15
C LEU A 2 -6.30 48.62 -74.32
N PRO A 3 -6.25 48.79 -72.99
CA PRO A 3 -5.09 48.40 -72.18
C PRO A 3 -5.16 46.97 -71.63
N TYR A 4 -3.98 46.39 -71.42
CA TYR A 4 -3.73 45.11 -70.76
C TYR A 4 -4.22 45.12 -69.30
N HIS A 5 -5.10 44.17 -68.95
CA HIS A 5 -5.47 43.87 -67.57
C HIS A 5 -4.39 43.01 -66.91
N MET A 6 -3.68 43.56 -65.92
CA MET A 6 -2.87 42.78 -64.97
C MET A 6 -3.81 42.03 -64.00
N MET A 7 -3.77 40.70 -64.02
CA MET A 7 -4.33 39.87 -62.96
C MET A 7 -3.30 39.70 -61.84
N ALA A 8 -3.58 40.26 -60.66
CA ALA A 8 -2.81 40.01 -59.45
C ALA A 8 -3.19 38.64 -58.87
N SER A 9 -2.27 37.69 -58.96
CA SER A 9 -2.42 36.35 -58.36
C SER A 9 -2.29 36.43 -56.84
N ARG A 10 -3.34 36.05 -56.11
CA ARG A 10 -3.34 35.97 -54.65
C ARG A 10 -2.66 34.67 -54.23
N MET A 11 -1.55 34.76 -53.50
CA MET A 11 -0.91 33.59 -52.89
C MET A 11 -1.77 33.04 -51.73
N PRO A 12 -1.90 31.72 -51.59
CA PRO A 12 -2.60 31.12 -50.46
C PRO A 12 -1.75 31.21 -49.20
N THR A 13 -2.31 31.84 -48.16
CA THR A 13 -1.73 31.87 -46.81
C THR A 13 -1.72 30.45 -46.22
N LEU A 14 -0.53 29.85 -46.12
CA LEU A 14 -0.31 28.61 -45.38
C LEU A 14 -0.54 28.88 -43.88
N GLN A 15 -1.71 28.50 -43.37
CA GLN A 15 -1.92 28.45 -41.93
C GLN A 15 -1.18 27.24 -41.35
N LEU A 16 -0.13 27.50 -40.58
CA LEU A 16 0.46 26.49 -39.71
C LEU A 16 -0.61 26.04 -38.70
N LYS A 17 -1.07 24.80 -38.85
CA LYS A 17 -1.74 24.08 -37.75
C LYS A 17 -0.74 23.96 -36.61
N LEU A 18 -0.92 24.75 -35.56
CA LEU A 18 -0.31 24.46 -34.26
C LEU A 18 -0.79 23.06 -33.85
N CYS A 19 0.10 22.08 -33.89
CA CYS A 19 -0.12 20.81 -33.24
C CYS A 19 -0.38 21.10 -31.76
N SER A 20 -1.61 20.89 -31.32
CA SER A 20 -1.93 20.84 -29.90
C SER A 20 -1.05 19.76 -29.29
N SER A 21 -0.11 20.17 -28.43
CA SER A 21 0.67 19.24 -27.62
C SER A 21 -0.27 18.27 -26.90
N PRO A 22 0.05 16.95 -26.84
CA PRO A 22 -0.75 16.04 -26.05
C PRO A 22 -0.83 16.56 -24.60
N PRO A 23 -1.98 16.43 -23.92
CA PRO A 23 -2.06 16.78 -22.52
C PRO A 23 -0.96 16.02 -21.80
N LEU A 24 -0.09 16.74 -21.07
CA LEU A 24 0.95 16.17 -20.23
C LEU A 24 0.32 15.02 -19.45
N ALA A 25 0.70 13.79 -19.80
CA ALA A 25 0.25 12.60 -19.10
C ALA A 25 0.53 12.87 -17.62
N ARG A 26 -0.52 12.85 -16.79
CA ARG A 26 -0.34 12.87 -15.34
C ARG A 26 0.70 11.79 -15.06
N PRO A 27 1.83 12.10 -14.39
CA PRO A 27 2.81 11.07 -14.11
C PRO A 27 2.05 9.95 -13.43
N GLU A 28 2.00 8.77 -14.06
CA GLU A 28 1.42 7.60 -13.42
C GLU A 28 2.10 7.54 -12.06
N LEU A 29 1.30 7.60 -10.99
CA LEU A 29 1.84 7.55 -9.65
C LEU A 29 2.46 6.16 -9.50
N SER A 30 3.76 6.07 -9.79
CA SER A 30 4.57 4.87 -9.58
C SER A 30 4.32 4.35 -8.17
N LEU A 31 4.17 3.04 -8.02
CA LEU A 31 3.96 2.46 -6.70
C LEU A 31 5.18 2.77 -5.82
N PRO A 32 5.00 3.16 -4.54
CA PRO A 32 6.11 3.44 -3.66
C PRO A 32 7.04 2.23 -3.59
N THR A 33 8.33 2.49 -3.69
CA THR A 33 9.41 1.50 -3.60
C THR A 33 9.79 1.26 -2.14
N MET A 34 10.45 0.13 -1.85
CA MET A 34 10.94 -0.14 -0.50
C MET A 34 11.86 0.99 0.02
N PRO A 35 12.85 1.49 -0.75
CA PRO A 35 13.68 2.62 -0.31
C PRO A 35 12.89 3.88 0.04
N GLU A 36 11.84 4.23 -0.70
CA GLU A 36 10.99 5.40 -0.40
C GLU A 36 10.23 5.21 0.92
N ILE A 37 9.70 4.02 1.16
CA ILE A 37 9.01 3.68 2.44
C ILE A 37 10.00 3.79 3.61
N LEU A 38 11.20 3.24 3.46
CA LEU A 38 12.26 3.30 4.47
C LEU A 38 12.74 4.74 4.71
N ALA A 39 12.86 5.56 3.66
CA ALA A 39 13.25 6.96 3.79
C ALA A 39 12.17 7.78 4.51
N ALA A 40 10.91 7.62 4.12
CA ALA A 40 9.78 8.27 4.76
C ALA A 40 9.63 7.86 6.24
N SER A 41 9.95 6.61 6.60
CA SER A 41 9.91 6.15 7.98
C SER A 41 10.94 6.90 8.84
N ARG A 42 12.15 7.14 8.30
CA ARG A 42 13.22 7.86 9.00
C ARG A 42 12.84 9.31 9.29
N LEU A 43 12.13 9.97 8.38
CA LEU A 43 11.59 11.31 8.59
C LEU A 43 10.56 11.36 9.73
N GLN A 44 9.88 10.24 10.00
CA GLN A 44 9.00 10.07 11.14
C GLN A 44 9.73 9.60 12.42
N GLY A 45 11.07 9.56 12.38
CA GLY A 45 11.92 9.14 13.50
C GLY A 45 11.75 7.67 13.88
N ILE A 46 11.46 6.81 12.89
CA ILE A 46 11.48 5.35 13.03
C ILE A 46 12.36 4.71 11.96
N ARG A 47 12.94 3.56 12.30
CA ARG A 47 13.65 2.70 11.34
C ARG A 47 12.86 1.42 11.16
N LEU A 48 12.70 1.01 9.91
CA LEU A 48 12.09 -0.26 9.56
C LEU A 48 13.19 -1.25 9.19
N GLY A 49 13.05 -2.49 9.62
CA GLY A 49 13.85 -3.63 9.18
C GLY A 49 12.96 -4.68 8.53
N LEU A 50 13.48 -5.39 7.53
CA LEU A 50 12.84 -6.55 6.93
C LEU A 50 13.79 -7.74 7.05
N LEU A 51 13.30 -8.83 7.64
CA LEU A 51 13.99 -10.12 7.71
C LEU A 51 13.13 -11.16 7.01
N THR A 52 13.74 -11.99 6.17
CA THR A 52 13.06 -13.08 5.45
C THR A 52 13.71 -14.41 5.77
N LEU A 53 12.90 -15.43 6.03
CA LEU A 53 13.33 -16.82 6.23
C LEU A 53 12.41 -17.75 5.43
N GLY A 54 12.83 -18.09 4.22
CA GLY A 54 11.98 -18.83 3.29
C GLY A 54 10.70 -18.05 2.95
N PRO A 55 9.51 -18.65 3.02
CA PRO A 55 8.26 -17.94 2.76
C PRO A 55 7.88 -16.96 3.88
N PHE A 56 8.50 -17.08 5.06
CA PHE A 56 8.19 -16.25 6.22
C PHE A 56 8.98 -14.95 6.17
N PHE A 57 8.38 -13.89 6.68
CA PHE A 57 9.05 -12.61 6.84
C PHE A 57 8.61 -11.91 8.12
N ARG A 58 9.47 -11.00 8.58
CA ARG A 58 9.24 -10.12 9.71
C ARG A 58 9.65 -8.71 9.33
N VAL A 59 8.75 -7.77 9.54
CA VAL A 59 9.04 -6.34 9.52
C VAL A 59 9.18 -5.87 10.96
N THR A 60 10.30 -5.27 11.33
CA THR A 60 10.51 -4.64 12.64
C THR A 60 10.42 -3.13 12.52
N VAL A 61 9.96 -2.47 13.58
CA VAL A 61 10.04 -1.02 13.73
C VAL A 61 10.79 -0.66 14.99
N GLU A 62 11.80 0.20 14.85
CA GLU A 62 12.66 0.68 15.91
C GLU A 62 12.60 2.21 16.01
N GLY A 63 12.71 2.74 17.22
CA GLY A 63 12.96 4.16 17.44
C GLY A 63 14.39 4.53 17.06
N LEU A 64 14.69 5.84 17.01
CA LEU A 64 16.05 6.32 16.71
C LEU A 64 17.11 5.87 17.73
N THR A 65 16.68 5.53 18.95
CA THR A 65 17.53 4.99 20.03
C THR A 65 17.82 3.49 19.88
N GLY A 66 17.34 2.84 18.82
CA GLY A 66 17.50 1.39 18.60
C GLY A 66 16.49 0.53 19.38
N LYS A 67 15.59 1.14 20.16
CA LYS A 67 14.55 0.40 20.87
C LYS A 67 13.48 -0.07 19.88
N GLU A 68 13.24 -1.38 19.80
CA GLU A 68 12.12 -1.97 19.03
C GLU A 68 10.79 -1.48 19.62
N LEU A 69 10.00 -0.82 18.78
CA LEU A 69 8.66 -0.30 19.06
C LEU A 69 7.56 -1.28 18.66
N GLY A 70 7.85 -2.22 17.76
CA GLY A 70 6.90 -3.21 17.30
C GLY A 70 7.42 -4.05 16.15
N ARG A 71 6.58 -4.98 15.71
CA ARG A 71 6.85 -5.87 14.59
C ARG A 71 5.57 -6.33 13.90
N LEU A 72 5.71 -6.74 12.65
CA LEU A 72 4.71 -7.48 11.90
C LEU A 72 5.36 -8.75 11.36
N GLU A 73 4.64 -9.85 11.44
CA GLU A 73 5.04 -11.15 10.92
C GLU A 73 4.01 -11.61 9.89
N GLY A 74 4.48 -12.35 8.89
CA GLY A 74 3.65 -12.91 7.86
C GLY A 74 4.41 -13.92 7.03
N PHE A 75 3.74 -14.46 6.04
CA PHE A 75 4.35 -15.38 5.10
C PHE A 75 3.69 -15.31 3.73
N ILE A 76 4.37 -15.86 2.73
CA ILE A 76 3.86 -15.98 1.38
C ILE A 76 3.46 -17.42 1.14
N ARG A 77 2.20 -17.65 0.79
CA ARG A 77 1.73 -18.99 0.40
C ARG A 77 1.41 -19.07 -1.09
N PRO A 78 1.70 -20.20 -1.75
CA PRO A 78 1.22 -20.46 -3.09
C PRO A 78 -0.30 -20.70 -3.08
N TRP A 79 -0.96 -20.28 -4.15
CA TRP A 79 -2.39 -20.45 -4.41
C TRP A 79 -2.64 -20.73 -5.89
N ILE A 80 -3.82 -21.25 -6.23
CA ILE A 80 -4.21 -21.61 -7.60
C ILE A 80 -4.08 -20.41 -8.55
N SER A 81 -4.36 -19.20 -8.06
CA SER A 81 -4.31 -17.95 -8.84
C SER A 81 -3.05 -17.11 -8.60
N GLY A 82 -1.97 -17.71 -8.09
CA GLY A 82 -0.69 -17.02 -7.85
C GLY A 82 -0.24 -17.08 -6.40
N LYS A 83 0.41 -16.03 -5.89
CA LYS A 83 0.87 -15.96 -4.51
C LYS A 83 -0.02 -15.05 -3.68
N ILE A 84 -0.27 -15.46 -2.44
CA ILE A 84 -1.01 -14.66 -1.46
C ILE A 84 -0.03 -14.26 -0.36
N LEU A 85 0.01 -12.95 -0.08
CA LEU A 85 0.68 -12.41 1.09
C LEU A 85 -0.25 -12.57 2.30
N HIS A 86 0.14 -13.43 3.23
CA HIS A 86 -0.60 -13.68 4.44
C HIS A 86 0.03 -12.89 5.61
N LEU A 87 -0.72 -11.95 6.15
CA LEU A 87 -0.32 -11.17 7.32
C LEU A 87 -0.83 -11.90 8.56
N ASP A 88 0.09 -12.39 9.37
CA ASP A 88 -0.22 -13.24 10.52
C ASP A 88 -0.47 -12.39 11.77
N SER A 89 0.54 -11.60 12.17
CA SER A 89 0.44 -10.82 13.41
C SER A 89 1.11 -9.47 13.30
N ILE A 90 0.54 -8.50 14.02
CA ILE A 90 1.13 -7.18 14.23
C ILE A 90 1.12 -6.87 15.71
N ARG A 91 2.28 -6.52 16.27
CA ARG A 91 2.45 -6.25 17.71
C ARG A 91 3.18 -4.92 17.89
N MET A 92 2.57 -4.02 18.64
CA MET A 92 3.16 -2.72 18.99
C MET A 92 3.35 -2.65 20.51
N LYS A 93 4.52 -2.19 20.96
CA LYS A 93 4.82 -2.04 22.39
C LYS A 93 4.18 -0.76 22.94
N LYS A 94 3.92 -0.73 24.25
CA LYS A 94 3.25 0.40 24.93
C LYS A 94 4.00 1.72 24.75
N GLU A 95 5.31 1.67 24.57
CA GLU A 95 6.15 2.85 24.32
C GLU A 95 5.83 3.55 23.00
N THR A 96 5.22 2.83 22.05
CA THR A 96 4.64 3.42 20.84
C THR A 96 3.57 4.45 21.18
N ILE A 97 2.78 4.20 22.24
CA ILE A 97 1.72 5.09 22.73
C ILE A 97 2.34 6.32 23.40
N SER A 98 3.43 6.14 24.15
CA SER A 98 4.07 7.23 24.89
C SER A 98 4.84 8.21 23.99
N MET A 99 5.25 7.79 22.79
CA MET A 99 6.01 8.64 21.85
C MET A 99 5.19 9.76 21.17
N GLN A 100 3.95 10.03 21.61
CA GLN A 100 2.98 10.92 20.93
C GLN A 100 2.79 10.60 19.43
N ARG A 101 3.12 9.37 19.02
CA ARG A 101 2.90 8.88 17.67
C ARG A 101 1.61 8.10 17.65
N SER A 102 0.81 8.32 16.62
CA SER A 102 -0.36 7.48 16.41
C SER A 102 0.12 6.05 16.14
N ILE A 103 -0.30 5.08 16.96
CA ILE A 103 -0.08 3.63 16.72
C ILE A 103 -0.49 3.28 15.28
N PHE A 104 -1.58 3.89 14.81
CA PHE A 104 -2.09 3.72 13.45
C PHE A 104 -1.11 4.23 12.38
N GLY A 105 -0.39 5.32 12.65
CA GLY A 105 0.64 5.85 11.75
C GLY A 105 1.83 4.90 11.63
N ILE A 106 2.33 4.38 12.76
CA ILE A 106 3.41 3.37 12.74
C ILE A 106 2.94 2.07 12.11
N GLY A 107 1.70 1.65 12.39
CA GLY A 107 1.08 0.49 11.74
C GLY A 107 1.02 0.63 10.22
N LEU A 108 0.77 1.82 9.68
CA LEU A 108 0.83 2.08 8.24
C LEU A 108 2.24 1.91 7.66
N PHE A 109 3.29 2.35 8.35
CA PHE A 109 4.67 2.16 7.87
C PHE A 109 5.08 0.69 7.86
N VAL A 110 4.78 -0.02 8.94
CA VAL A 110 5.07 -1.46 9.05
C VAL A 110 4.26 -2.25 8.01
N GLY A 111 2.97 -1.93 7.88
CA GLY A 111 2.10 -2.52 6.87
C GLY A 111 2.56 -2.22 5.44
N ALA A 112 2.96 -0.99 5.13
CA ALA A 112 3.45 -0.62 3.81
C ALA A 112 4.71 -1.38 3.42
N ALA A 113 5.66 -1.56 4.34
CA ALA A 113 6.84 -2.39 4.08
C ALA A 113 6.45 -3.86 3.83
N ALA A 114 5.51 -4.42 4.60
CA ALA A 114 5.03 -5.79 4.39
C ALA A 114 4.32 -5.96 3.04
N ILE A 115 3.42 -5.04 2.68
CA ILE A 115 2.71 -5.06 1.39
C ILE A 115 3.69 -4.88 0.23
N ARG A 116 4.67 -3.98 0.35
CA ARG A 116 5.72 -3.80 -0.66
C ARG A 116 6.53 -5.07 -0.84
N HIS A 117 6.91 -5.73 0.24
CA HIS A 117 7.60 -7.02 0.17
C HIS A 117 6.75 -8.07 -0.58
N GLY A 118 5.44 -8.14 -0.30
CA GLY A 118 4.53 -8.99 -1.05
C GLY A 118 4.49 -8.67 -2.54
N TYR A 119 4.43 -7.38 -2.90
CA TYR A 119 4.50 -6.93 -4.30
C TYR A 119 5.80 -7.39 -4.97
N ASP A 120 6.95 -7.20 -4.31
CA ASP A 120 8.26 -7.61 -4.82
C ASP A 120 8.36 -9.14 -5.02
N CYS A 121 7.58 -9.90 -4.26
CA CYS A 121 7.49 -11.35 -4.40
C CYS A 121 6.41 -11.82 -5.40
N ASN A 122 5.78 -10.90 -6.13
CA ASN A 122 4.69 -11.11 -7.09
C ASN A 122 3.38 -11.63 -6.44
N CYS A 123 3.10 -11.22 -5.20
CA CYS A 123 1.77 -11.40 -4.63
C CYS A 123 0.82 -10.35 -5.22
N ARG A 124 -0.39 -10.77 -5.61
CA ARG A 124 -1.47 -9.86 -6.04
C ARG A 124 -2.41 -9.51 -4.90
N ARG A 125 -2.63 -10.48 -4.00
CA ARG A 125 -3.56 -10.38 -2.88
C ARG A 125 -2.80 -10.39 -1.57
N ALA A 126 -3.20 -9.50 -0.66
CA ALA A 126 -2.85 -9.56 0.75
C ALA A 126 -4.09 -9.95 1.55
N GLU A 127 -3.90 -10.70 2.63
CA GLU A 127 -4.98 -11.06 3.55
C GLU A 127 -4.52 -11.01 5.00
N LEU A 128 -5.49 -10.80 5.88
CA LEU A 128 -5.31 -10.77 7.34
C LEU A 128 -6.60 -11.21 8.03
N LEU A 129 -6.49 -11.60 9.30
CA LEU A 129 -7.64 -11.83 10.16
C LEU A 129 -7.76 -10.72 11.21
N ALA A 130 -8.90 -10.03 11.23
CA ALA A 130 -9.26 -9.15 12.33
C ALA A 130 -9.86 -10.00 13.46
N ILE A 131 -9.00 -10.53 14.34
CA ILE A 131 -9.39 -11.41 15.44
C ILE A 131 -10.43 -10.74 16.35
N ASN A 132 -11.43 -11.52 16.78
CA ASN A 132 -12.51 -11.09 17.63
C ASN A 132 -12.30 -11.50 19.10
N ASP A 133 -11.30 -10.89 19.76
CA ASP A 133 -11.07 -11.07 21.20
C ASP A 133 -12.16 -10.40 22.05
N SER A 134 -12.66 -9.25 21.57
CA SER A 134 -13.84 -8.58 22.14
C SER A 134 -14.56 -7.77 21.05
N PRO A 135 -15.89 -7.59 21.13
CA PRO A 135 -16.66 -6.89 20.09
C PRO A 135 -16.19 -5.45 19.82
N LEU A 136 -15.76 -4.74 20.87
CA LEU A 136 -15.26 -3.36 20.74
C LEU A 136 -13.89 -3.29 20.07
N LEU A 137 -12.96 -4.19 20.40
CA LEU A 137 -11.66 -4.23 19.75
C LEU A 137 -11.79 -4.70 18.30
N HIS A 138 -12.58 -5.75 18.09
CA HIS A 138 -12.87 -6.31 16.78
C HIS A 138 -13.42 -5.25 15.81
N SER A 139 -14.47 -4.54 16.20
CA SER A 139 -15.06 -3.48 15.37
C SER A 139 -14.09 -2.33 15.08
N ARG A 140 -13.16 -2.01 16.01
CA ARG A 140 -12.10 -1.02 15.76
C ARG A 140 -11.07 -1.53 14.75
N LEU A 141 -10.67 -2.80 14.84
CA LEU A 141 -9.73 -3.43 13.91
C LEU A 141 -10.30 -3.49 12.49
N VAL A 142 -11.55 -3.96 12.35
CA VAL A 142 -12.23 -4.00 11.05
C VAL A 142 -12.28 -2.60 10.43
N ARG A 143 -12.76 -1.59 11.17
CA ARG A 143 -12.79 -0.19 10.68
C ARG A 143 -11.41 0.35 10.32
N PHE A 144 -10.38 -0.01 11.09
CA PHE A 144 -9.02 0.39 10.82
C PHE A 144 -8.54 -0.20 9.49
N TYR A 145 -8.64 -1.52 9.30
CA TYR A 145 -8.20 -2.19 8.08
C TYR A 145 -9.03 -1.80 6.85
N THR A 146 -10.32 -1.56 7.01
CA THR A 146 -11.15 -0.98 5.93
C THR A 146 -10.65 0.39 5.50
N ARG A 147 -10.30 1.26 6.46
CA ARG A 147 -9.71 2.57 6.13
C ARG A 147 -8.37 2.44 5.43
N MET A 148 -7.59 1.42 5.78
CA MET A 148 -6.32 1.10 5.13
C MET A 148 -6.51 0.57 3.70
N GLY A 149 -7.66 -0.05 3.38
CA GLY A 149 -8.00 -0.53 2.03
C GLY A 149 -8.36 -2.01 1.95
N PHE A 150 -8.45 -2.71 3.08
CA PHE A 150 -8.89 -4.09 3.13
C PHE A 150 -10.42 -4.20 3.12
N ASN A 151 -10.95 -5.21 2.46
CA ASN A 151 -12.37 -5.52 2.41
C ASN A 151 -12.67 -6.71 3.32
N PRO A 152 -13.76 -6.68 4.10
CA PRO A 152 -14.23 -7.87 4.81
C PRO A 152 -14.73 -8.89 3.79
N VAL A 153 -14.22 -10.12 3.88
CA VAL A 153 -14.54 -11.21 2.96
C VAL A 153 -15.51 -12.19 3.61
N HIS A 154 -15.18 -12.64 4.81
CA HIS A 154 -15.88 -13.71 5.49
C HIS A 154 -15.73 -13.61 7.01
N GLU A 155 -16.77 -13.93 7.75
CA GLU A 155 -16.68 -14.08 9.21
C GLU A 155 -16.27 -15.51 9.55
N VAL A 156 -15.07 -15.65 10.10
CA VAL A 156 -14.52 -16.93 10.55
C VAL A 156 -15.12 -17.23 11.93
N ASP A 157 -16.20 -18.02 11.95
CA ASP A 157 -16.94 -18.42 13.16
C ASP A 157 -16.79 -19.91 13.52
N GLY A 158 -16.13 -20.70 12.67
CA GLY A 158 -15.91 -22.13 12.86
C GLY A 158 -17.06 -23.01 12.37
N SER A 159 -18.02 -22.44 11.62
CA SER A 159 -19.16 -23.19 11.07
C SER A 159 -18.80 -24.02 9.83
N SER A 160 -17.74 -23.65 9.10
CA SER A 160 -17.28 -24.39 7.92
C SER A 160 -15.88 -25.00 8.09
N PHE A 161 -15.55 -26.00 7.27
CA PHE A 161 -14.18 -26.57 7.23
C PHE A 161 -13.11 -25.53 6.85
N ALA A 162 -13.48 -24.55 6.02
CA ALA A 162 -12.59 -23.43 5.70
C ALA A 162 -12.29 -22.60 6.95
N ASP A 163 -13.29 -22.37 7.81
CA ASP A 163 -13.10 -21.63 9.06
C ASP A 163 -12.19 -22.35 10.03
N ILE A 164 -12.28 -23.68 10.13
CA ILE A 164 -11.37 -24.47 10.95
C ILE A 164 -9.92 -24.26 10.49
N SER A 165 -9.66 -24.27 9.18
CA SER A 165 -8.31 -24.02 8.65
C SER A 165 -7.81 -22.60 8.94
N HIS A 166 -8.68 -21.59 8.83
CA HIS A 166 -8.35 -20.20 9.15
C HIS A 166 -8.13 -20.00 10.66
N MET A 167 -8.94 -20.64 11.50
CA MET A 167 -8.77 -20.66 12.95
C MET A 167 -7.47 -21.35 13.37
N LEU A 168 -7.02 -22.39 12.67
CA LEU A 168 -5.73 -23.03 12.94
C LEU A 168 -4.55 -22.13 12.59
N VAL A 169 -4.66 -21.37 11.50
CA VAL A 169 -3.58 -20.48 11.04
C VAL A 169 -3.45 -19.24 11.92
N TRP A 170 -4.55 -18.57 12.24
CA TRP A 170 -4.54 -17.32 13.02
C TRP A 170 -4.89 -17.48 14.50
N GLY A 171 -5.30 -18.68 14.94
CA GLY A 171 -5.54 -19.01 16.34
C GLY A 171 -6.87 -18.52 16.93
N GLY A 172 -7.83 -18.07 16.12
CA GLY A 172 -9.10 -17.53 16.64
C GLY A 172 -10.18 -17.24 15.60
N ARG A 173 -11.35 -16.82 16.10
CA ARG A 173 -12.47 -16.32 15.29
C ARG A 173 -12.25 -14.84 14.95
N GLY A 174 -12.79 -14.39 13.83
CA GLY A 174 -12.63 -13.00 13.40
C GLY A 174 -13.16 -12.74 12.00
N THR A 175 -12.88 -11.56 11.47
CA THR A 175 -13.25 -11.24 10.08
C THR A 175 -12.03 -11.42 9.20
N LEU A 176 -12.10 -12.37 8.26
CA LEU A 176 -11.13 -12.50 7.19
C LEU A 176 -11.26 -11.29 6.28
N MET A 177 -10.15 -10.60 6.05
CA MET A 177 -10.10 -9.44 5.17
C MET A 177 -9.04 -9.62 4.10
N ASP A 178 -9.29 -9.08 2.90
CA ASP A 178 -8.34 -9.10 1.79
C ASP A 178 -8.22 -7.74 1.10
N ALA A 179 -7.20 -7.61 0.26
CA ALA A 179 -7.02 -6.46 -0.62
C ALA A 179 -6.11 -6.83 -1.80
N ASP A 180 -6.26 -6.08 -2.89
CA ASP A 180 -5.27 -6.03 -3.95
C ASP A 180 -4.04 -5.21 -3.49
N ILE A 181 -2.86 -5.77 -3.68
CA ILE A 181 -1.60 -5.19 -3.20
C ILE A 181 -1.26 -3.88 -3.92
N GLU A 182 -1.54 -3.78 -5.21
CA GLU A 182 -1.27 -2.56 -5.97
C GLU A 182 -2.20 -1.43 -5.53
N ASP A 183 -3.46 -1.75 -5.28
CA ASP A 183 -4.44 -0.77 -4.77
C ASP A 183 -4.03 -0.22 -3.41
N LEU A 184 -3.53 -1.08 -2.50
CA LEU A 184 -2.98 -0.64 -1.21
C LEU A 184 -1.79 0.31 -1.40
N LEU A 185 -0.81 -0.08 -2.23
CA LEU A 185 0.38 0.73 -2.49
C LEU A 185 0.03 2.07 -3.15
N ARG A 186 -0.91 2.06 -4.09
CA ARG A 186 -1.41 3.27 -4.77
C ARG A 186 -2.13 4.19 -3.78
N LYS A 187 -2.97 3.64 -2.91
CA LYS A 187 -3.70 4.38 -1.87
C LYS A 187 -2.75 5.05 -0.88
N TRP A 188 -1.65 4.40 -0.53
CA TRP A 188 -0.69 4.92 0.46
C TRP A 188 0.45 5.74 -0.16
N SER A 189 0.59 5.76 -1.49
CA SER A 189 1.68 6.43 -2.23
C SER A 189 1.98 7.85 -1.74
N LYS A 190 0.95 8.66 -1.48
CA LYS A 190 1.07 10.05 -1.02
C LYS A 190 1.82 10.21 0.32
N ARG A 191 1.97 9.13 1.10
CA ARG A 191 2.67 9.15 2.39
C ARG A 191 4.15 8.82 2.29
N PHE A 192 4.57 8.19 1.21
CA PHE A 192 5.95 7.71 1.04
C PHE A 192 6.71 8.44 -0.05
N LYS A 193 5.99 9.02 -1.02
CA LYS A 193 6.64 9.83 -2.03
C LYS A 193 7.13 11.14 -1.43
N PRO A 194 8.38 11.56 -1.73
CA PRO A 194 8.85 12.89 -1.42
C PRO A 194 7.87 13.90 -2.03
N LYS A 195 7.51 14.94 -1.27
CA LYS A 195 6.94 16.12 -1.91
C LYS A 195 8.03 16.65 -2.82
N ALA A 196 7.84 16.58 -4.13
CA ALA A 196 8.67 17.37 -5.04
C ALA A 196 8.60 18.80 -4.51
N LEU A 197 9.77 19.39 -4.21
CA LEU A 197 9.86 20.81 -3.90
C LEU A 197 9.18 21.53 -5.07
N GLN A 198 8.02 22.13 -4.81
CA GLN A 198 7.53 23.21 -5.65
C GLN A 198 8.29 24.43 -5.16
N GLU A 199 9.42 24.69 -5.80
CA GLU A 199 10.08 26.00 -5.79
C GLU A 199 9.37 26.92 -6.79
#